data_AF-A0A150PNL0-F1
#
_entry.id   AF-A0A150PNL0-F1
#
_cell.length_a   1.000
_cell.length_b   1.000
_cell.length_c   1.000
_cell.angle_alpha   90.00
_cell.angle_beta   90.00
_cell.angle_gamma   90.00
#
_symmetry.space_group_name_H-M   'P 1'
#
loop_
_entity.id
_entity.type
_entity.pdbx_description
1 polymer ?
#
loop_
_entity_poly.entity_id
_entity_poly.type
_entity_poly.pdbx_seq_one_letter_code
_entity_poly.pdbx_strand_id
1 'polypeptide(L)'
;MTAPIGRESAVPPSSASGLPSWRSQVTFSMRVDQTDQEVALSGMLRPFGADQMRAIRGTLETAAKNASGELCLDFKRLKYMNNVAFLEINRFVRWAVEARPNLKIKLIISSVIPWAIRKFQVIAEIYSNVSVEIYDVAFYPSQGMLEDAEFIDVLRLQERIIWEHEKTGLMNHGLYPGMKIADIACGFGDFAILLQKEFKPEHIVGVDHSRPSLRYAQDHVRRLGLENVEYQYGDAAALLLPDNSFDFVSCRLSLQVFPQPERIMQELYRICKPGGRIYITNELLSCAYGYPEPDLIRATYKRFVELGRSIGMDLDTGIKTRQIMADAGLEDIRVNLIDINNMNTDCFDFARVVECWISVTANMARTAGAPPEYHAELSTGLRAHMAAITHPHGLASWPIYAGSGRKPMRVM
;
A
#
# COMPACT_ATOMS: atom_id res chain seq x y z
N MET A 1 21.62 -22.44 33.71
CA MET A 1 21.77 -20.99 33.51
C MET A 1 21.12 -20.63 32.19
N THR A 2 20.28 -19.59 32.23
CA THR A 2 19.62 -18.84 31.14
C THR A 2 18.67 -19.59 30.18
N ALA A 3 17.37 -19.48 30.47
CA ALA A 3 16.27 -19.62 29.51
C ALA A 3 15.94 -18.23 28.89
N PRO A 4 15.48 -18.14 27.63
CA PRO A 4 15.19 -16.87 26.98
C PRO A 4 13.82 -16.29 27.34
N ILE A 5 13.76 -14.97 27.30
CA ILE A 5 12.65 -14.07 27.64
C ILE A 5 11.62 -14.07 26.50
N GLY A 6 10.35 -14.33 26.80
CA GLY A 6 9.25 -14.36 25.83
C GLY A 6 8.71 -12.98 25.43
N ARG A 7 8.32 -12.85 24.16
CA ARG A 7 7.45 -11.77 23.63
C ARG A 7 6.04 -12.32 23.38
N GLU A 8 5.08 -11.41 23.37
CA GLU A 8 3.63 -11.54 23.06
C GLU A 8 2.69 -11.94 24.22
N SER A 9 2.18 -10.94 24.92
CA SER A 9 0.94 -11.04 25.70
C SER A 9 -0.23 -10.42 24.92
N ALA A 10 -0.88 -11.22 24.07
CA ALA A 10 -2.22 -10.88 23.60
C ALA A 10 -3.18 -10.89 24.81
N VAL A 11 -3.84 -9.77 25.11
CA VAL A 11 -4.88 -9.72 26.14
C VAL A 11 -6.15 -10.34 25.55
N PRO A 12 -6.64 -11.51 26.04
CA PRO A 12 -7.87 -12.09 25.51
C PRO A 12 -9.09 -11.23 25.88
N PRO A 13 -10.15 -11.22 25.04
CA PRO A 13 -11.40 -10.53 25.38
C PRO A 13 -12.02 -11.21 26.60
N SER A 14 -12.19 -10.47 27.72
CA SER A 14 -12.81 -11.02 28.92
C SER A 14 -14.30 -11.29 28.69
N SER A 15 -14.68 -12.55 28.50
CA SER A 15 -16.07 -13.01 28.42
C SER A 15 -16.66 -13.27 29.82
N ALA A 16 -16.72 -12.25 30.67
CA ALA A 16 -17.28 -12.41 32.02
C ALA A 16 -18.80 -12.15 32.13
N SER A 17 -19.52 -11.90 31.02
CA SER A 17 -20.89 -11.37 31.08
C SER A 17 -22.04 -12.36 30.81
N GLY A 18 -21.79 -13.64 30.54
CA GLY A 18 -22.86 -14.66 30.44
C GLY A 18 -23.97 -14.38 29.40
N LEU A 19 -23.72 -13.51 28.42
CA LEU A 19 -24.69 -13.14 27.37
C LEU A 19 -24.48 -13.96 26.08
N PRO A 20 -25.53 -14.16 25.25
CA PRO A 20 -25.46 -14.96 24.02
C PRO A 20 -24.36 -14.50 23.05
N SER A 21 -23.72 -15.43 22.36
CA SER A 21 -22.50 -15.25 21.57
C SER A 21 -22.56 -14.22 20.43
N TRP A 22 -23.75 -13.85 19.95
CA TRP A 22 -23.95 -12.80 18.95
C TRP A 22 -24.01 -11.37 19.53
N ARG A 23 -24.07 -11.23 20.86
CA ARG A 23 -24.13 -9.95 21.59
C ARG A 23 -22.79 -9.51 22.18
N SER A 24 -21.71 -10.28 22.04
CA SER A 24 -20.51 -10.12 22.88
C SER A 24 -19.22 -9.73 22.16
N GLN A 25 -19.23 -9.31 20.90
CA GLN A 25 -17.98 -9.22 20.15
C GLN A 25 -17.47 -7.78 19.97
N VAL A 26 -16.76 -7.31 20.99
CA VAL A 26 -15.67 -6.33 20.79
C VAL A 26 -14.54 -7.10 20.09
N THR A 27 -14.57 -7.15 18.76
CA THR A 27 -13.55 -7.81 17.92
C THR A 27 -12.42 -6.83 17.63
N PHE A 28 -11.57 -6.61 18.63
CA PHE A 28 -10.40 -5.76 18.52
C PHE A 28 -9.17 -6.52 19.01
N SER A 29 -8.01 -6.08 18.55
CA SER A 29 -6.71 -6.52 19.07
C SER A 29 -5.98 -5.31 19.64
N MET A 30 -5.27 -5.51 20.76
CA MET A 30 -4.44 -4.49 21.39
C MET A 30 -3.02 -5.04 21.57
N ARG A 31 -2.04 -4.29 21.09
CA ARG A 31 -0.61 -4.59 21.22
C ARG A 31 0.07 -3.47 22.00
N VAL A 32 0.98 -3.83 22.89
CA VAL A 32 1.82 -2.88 23.63
C VAL A 32 3.26 -3.13 23.24
N ASP A 33 3.90 -2.12 22.67
CA ASP A 33 5.35 -2.08 22.47
C ASP A 33 5.97 -1.17 23.54
N GLN A 34 6.69 -1.78 24.49
CA GLN A 34 7.32 -1.02 25.56
C GLN A 34 8.59 -0.30 25.10
N THR A 35 9.25 -0.79 24.04
CA THR A 35 10.47 -0.20 23.50
C THR A 35 10.13 1.08 22.75
N ASP A 36 9.10 1.04 21.92
CA ASP A 36 8.63 2.20 21.15
C ASP A 36 7.62 3.06 21.92
N GLN A 37 7.26 2.67 23.15
CA GLN A 37 6.25 3.32 23.99
C GLN A 37 4.93 3.51 23.23
N GLU A 38 4.50 2.45 22.53
CA GLU A 38 3.32 2.43 21.66
C GLU A 38 2.25 1.48 22.21
N VAL A 39 1.00 1.93 22.21
CA VAL A 39 -0.18 1.06 22.38
C VAL A 39 -1.02 1.12 21.11
N ALA A 40 -1.05 0.03 20.35
CA ALA A 40 -1.78 -0.07 19.10
C ALA A 40 -3.11 -0.81 19.29
N LEU A 41 -4.21 -0.21 18.82
CA LEU A 41 -5.55 -0.81 18.79
C LEU A 41 -5.99 -0.99 17.33
N SER A 42 -6.50 -2.18 17.03
CA SER A 42 -6.98 -2.54 15.68
C SER A 42 -8.31 -3.28 15.73
N GLY A 43 -9.07 -3.24 14.64
CA GLY A 43 -10.36 -3.93 14.52
C GLY A 43 -11.58 -3.06 14.87
N MET A 44 -12.52 -3.59 15.65
CA MET A 44 -13.79 -2.93 16.00
C MET A 44 -13.96 -2.81 17.51
N LEU A 45 -13.84 -1.59 18.03
CA LEU A 45 -13.96 -1.28 19.45
C LEU A 45 -15.35 -0.71 19.77
N ARG A 46 -16.30 -1.61 20.06
CA ARG A 46 -17.73 -1.27 20.26
C ARG A 46 -18.29 -1.81 21.60
N PRO A 47 -17.80 -1.34 22.75
CA PRO A 47 -18.34 -1.70 24.06
C PRO A 47 -19.77 -1.19 24.25
N PHE A 48 -20.60 -1.93 24.97
CA PHE A 48 -21.93 -1.52 25.40
C PHE A 48 -21.89 -0.60 26.62
N GLY A 49 -20.87 -0.75 27.47
CA GLY A 49 -20.71 0.04 28.68
C GLY A 49 -19.25 0.25 29.09
N ALA A 50 -19.04 1.23 29.96
CA ALA A 50 -17.71 1.65 30.44
C ALA A 50 -16.90 0.51 31.09
N ASP A 51 -17.58 -0.48 31.69
CA ASP A 51 -16.93 -1.61 32.35
C ASP A 51 -16.18 -2.51 31.37
N GLN A 52 -16.67 -2.64 30.13
CA GLN A 52 -16.00 -3.43 29.10
C GLN A 52 -14.70 -2.80 28.61
N MET A 53 -14.46 -1.53 28.93
CA MET A 53 -13.22 -0.81 28.62
C MET A 53 -12.20 -0.86 29.77
N ARG A 54 -12.54 -1.45 30.93
CA ARG A 54 -11.71 -1.39 32.14
C ARG A 54 -10.30 -1.97 31.94
N ALA A 55 -10.19 -3.13 31.29
CA ALA A 55 -8.91 -3.76 30.99
C ALA A 55 -8.05 -2.92 30.03
N ILE A 56 -8.68 -2.31 29.02
CA ILE A 56 -8.01 -1.43 28.05
C ILE A 56 -7.48 -0.19 28.77
N ARG A 57 -8.31 0.48 29.59
CA ARG A 57 -7.88 1.63 30.39
C ARG A 57 -6.72 1.26 31.32
N GLY A 58 -6.81 0.14 32.04
CA GLY A 58 -5.71 -0.31 32.91
C GLY A 58 -4.40 -0.57 32.17
N THR A 59 -4.48 -1.06 30.94
CA THR A 59 -3.30 -1.25 30.07
C THR A 59 -2.71 0.09 29.63
N LEU A 60 -3.56 1.02 29.17
CA LEU A 60 -3.16 2.38 28.78
C LEU A 60 -2.54 3.15 29.96
N GLU A 61 -3.13 3.04 31.15
CA GLU A 61 -2.60 3.65 32.38
C GLU A 61 -1.24 3.09 32.76
N THR A 62 -1.05 1.77 32.64
CA THR A 62 0.25 1.11 32.86
C THR A 62 1.28 1.60 31.84
N ALA A 63 0.92 1.67 30.57
CA ALA A 63 1.79 2.18 29.52
C ALA A 63 2.20 3.64 29.78
N ALA A 64 1.26 4.51 30.16
CA ALA A 64 1.53 5.92 30.49
C ALA A 64 2.41 6.10 31.73
N LYS A 65 2.27 5.24 32.74
CA LYS A 65 3.14 5.25 33.94
C LYS A 65 4.58 4.91 33.59
N ASN A 66 4.77 4.01 32.63
CA ASN A 66 6.10 3.51 32.23
C ASN A 66 6.74 4.35 31.12
N ALA A 67 5.97 5.08 30.31
CA ALA A 67 6.47 5.89 29.21
C ALA A 67 7.23 7.14 29.70
N SER A 68 8.33 7.48 29.04
CA SER A 68 9.13 8.69 29.25
C SER A 68 9.07 9.59 28.02
N GLY A 69 8.82 10.89 28.22
CA GLY A 69 8.75 11.87 27.14
C GLY A 69 7.44 11.83 26.34
N GLU A 70 7.19 10.74 25.60
CA GLU A 70 6.02 10.59 24.73
C GLU A 70 5.43 9.17 24.78
N LEU A 71 4.11 9.06 24.88
CA LEU A 71 3.36 7.81 24.71
C LEU A 71 2.58 7.89 23.39
N CYS A 72 2.77 6.89 22.53
CA CYS A 72 2.03 6.78 21.28
C CYS A 72 0.81 5.87 21.43
N LEU A 73 -0.36 6.33 20.98
CA LEU A 73 -1.56 5.52 20.83
C LEU A 73 -1.88 5.38 19.34
N ASP A 74 -1.71 4.18 18.80
CA ASP A 74 -1.93 3.90 17.37
C ASP A 74 -3.34 3.35 17.14
N PHE A 75 -4.15 4.11 16.40
CA PHE A 75 -5.50 3.77 15.98
C PHE A 75 -5.64 3.62 14.47
N LYS A 76 -4.54 3.59 13.69
CA LYS A 76 -4.59 3.58 12.22
C LYS A 76 -5.35 2.38 11.64
N ARG A 77 -5.43 1.28 12.40
CA ARG A 77 -6.19 0.06 12.05
C ARG A 77 -7.51 -0.12 12.80
N LEU A 78 -7.95 0.87 13.56
CA LEU A 78 -9.19 0.80 14.33
C LEU A 78 -10.39 1.21 13.45
N LYS A 79 -10.87 0.27 12.63
CA LYS A 79 -11.95 0.47 11.64
C LYS A 79 -13.20 1.13 12.24
N TYR A 80 -13.59 0.72 13.44
CA TYR A 80 -14.77 1.26 14.13
C TYR A 80 -14.52 1.51 15.61
N MET A 81 -15.01 2.64 16.11
CA MET A 81 -15.11 2.93 17.53
C MET A 81 -16.47 3.59 17.82
N ASN A 82 -17.21 3.10 18.81
CA ASN A 82 -18.44 3.75 19.23
C ASN A 82 -18.20 4.85 20.29
N ASN A 83 -19.26 5.60 20.63
CA ASN A 83 -19.14 6.72 21.57
C ASN A 83 -18.69 6.29 22.97
N VAL A 84 -19.08 5.10 23.43
CA VAL A 84 -18.67 4.59 24.75
C VAL A 84 -17.16 4.42 24.78
N ALA A 85 -16.57 3.71 23.81
CA ALA A 85 -15.13 3.54 23.72
C ALA A 85 -14.39 4.89 23.60
N PHE A 86 -14.86 5.78 22.74
CA PHE A 86 -14.26 7.10 22.58
C PHE A 86 -14.21 7.88 23.90
N LEU A 87 -15.31 7.90 24.67
CA LEU A 87 -15.35 8.59 25.95
C LEU A 87 -14.39 7.97 26.98
N GLU A 88 -14.23 6.65 26.98
CA GLU A 88 -13.27 5.97 27.87
C GLU A 88 -11.81 6.24 27.49
N ILE A 89 -11.49 6.30 26.19
CA ILE A 89 -10.18 6.74 25.71
C ILE A 89 -9.93 8.19 26.12
N ASN A 90 -10.92 9.08 25.95
CA ASN A 90 -10.80 10.47 26.38
C ASN A 90 -10.61 10.61 27.90
N ARG A 91 -11.29 9.78 28.71
CA ARG A 91 -11.08 9.73 30.16
C ARG A 91 -9.66 9.33 30.52
N PHE A 92 -9.11 8.33 29.82
CA PHE A 92 -7.71 7.95 29.99
C PHE A 92 -6.78 9.11 29.62
N VAL A 93 -6.98 9.76 28.47
CA VAL A 93 -6.15 10.89 28.03
C VAL A 93 -6.19 11.99 29.10
N ARG A 94 -7.38 12.39 29.55
CA ARG A 94 -7.54 13.38 30.62
C ARG A 94 -6.75 12.99 31.88
N TRP A 95 -6.90 11.75 32.34
CA TRP A 95 -6.17 11.26 33.50
C TRP A 95 -4.66 11.32 33.30
N ALA A 96 -4.15 10.92 32.12
CA ALA A 96 -2.73 10.90 31.83
C ALA A 96 -2.15 12.32 31.78
N VAL A 97 -2.89 13.29 31.22
CA VAL A 97 -2.52 14.71 31.22
C VAL A 97 -2.43 15.27 32.64
N GLU A 98 -3.42 14.94 33.50
CA GLU A 98 -3.45 15.40 34.90
C GLU A 98 -2.37 14.73 35.76
N ALA A 99 -2.16 13.41 35.61
CA ALA A 99 -1.21 12.64 36.41
C ALA A 99 0.25 12.74 35.93
N ARG A 100 0.46 13.05 34.64
CA ARG A 100 1.77 13.10 33.97
C ARG A 100 1.85 14.35 33.07
N PRO A 101 1.89 15.57 33.63
CA PRO A 101 1.83 16.82 32.84
C PRO A 101 2.98 17.00 31.84
N ASN A 102 4.13 16.35 32.06
CA ASN A 102 5.28 16.39 31.16
C ASN A 102 5.25 15.29 30.08
N LEU A 103 4.31 14.34 30.16
CA LEU A 103 4.17 13.29 29.16
C LEU A 103 3.37 13.84 27.98
N LYS A 104 3.95 13.74 26.77
CA LYS A 104 3.23 13.96 25.52
C LYS A 104 2.42 12.71 25.17
N ILE A 105 1.21 12.90 24.69
CA ILE A 105 0.39 11.80 24.18
C ILE A 105 0.16 12.03 22.70
N LYS A 106 0.68 11.12 21.88
CA LYS A 106 0.58 11.19 20.43
C LYS A 106 -0.46 10.20 19.94
N LEU A 107 -1.52 10.71 19.31
CA LEU A 107 -2.61 9.90 18.75
C LEU A 107 -2.37 9.72 17.25
N ILE A 108 -2.03 8.50 16.82
CA ILE A 108 -1.86 8.19 15.40
C ILE A 108 -3.19 7.67 14.85
N ILE A 109 -3.70 8.33 13.81
CA ILE A 109 -4.94 7.96 13.12
C ILE A 109 -4.71 7.87 11.61
N SER A 110 -5.68 7.35 10.87
CA SER A 110 -5.65 7.29 9.40
C SER A 110 -6.78 8.11 8.79
N SER A 111 -6.53 8.79 7.66
CA SER A 111 -7.56 9.49 6.92
C SER A 111 -8.58 8.55 6.25
N VAL A 112 -8.22 7.28 6.09
CA VAL A 112 -9.09 6.16 5.70
C VAL A 112 -10.24 5.93 6.71
N ILE A 113 -10.13 6.47 7.92
CA ILE A 113 -11.14 6.38 8.97
C ILE A 113 -11.71 7.79 9.26
N PRO A 114 -12.67 8.31 8.46
CA PRO A 114 -13.04 9.73 8.50
C PRO A 114 -13.67 10.19 9.82
N TRP A 115 -14.25 9.27 10.59
CA TRP A 115 -14.81 9.60 11.91
C TRP A 115 -13.70 9.86 12.94
N ALA A 116 -12.52 9.23 12.79
CA ALA A 116 -11.43 9.33 13.75
C ALA A 116 -10.83 10.75 13.76
N ILE A 117 -10.61 11.34 12.58
CA ILE A 117 -10.10 12.71 12.44
C ILE A 117 -10.94 13.70 13.26
N ARG A 118 -12.24 13.77 12.97
CA ARG A 118 -13.17 14.71 13.63
C ARG A 118 -13.26 14.51 15.14
N LYS A 119 -13.06 13.28 15.61
CA LYS A 119 -13.18 12.91 17.02
C LYS A 119 -11.91 13.22 17.81
N PHE A 120 -10.76 12.82 17.27
CA PHE A 120 -9.48 12.93 17.98
C PHE A 120 -8.86 14.31 17.88
N GLN A 121 -9.14 15.09 16.82
CA GLN A 121 -8.72 16.50 16.75
C GLN A 121 -9.26 17.33 17.92
N VAL A 122 -10.53 17.12 18.31
CA VAL A 122 -11.13 17.78 19.47
C VAL A 122 -10.36 17.49 20.77
N ILE A 123 -9.78 16.29 20.92
CA ILE A 123 -8.97 15.96 22.09
C ILE A 123 -7.66 16.77 22.10
N ALA A 124 -6.99 16.89 20.96
CA ALA A 124 -5.77 17.69 20.84
C ALA A 124 -6.02 19.21 21.01
N GLU A 125 -7.21 19.69 20.64
CA GLU A 125 -7.62 21.08 20.89
C GLU A 125 -7.86 21.36 22.39
N ILE A 126 -8.32 20.36 23.14
CA ILE A 126 -8.60 20.49 24.58
C ILE A 126 -7.33 20.37 25.43
N TYR A 127 -6.39 19.50 25.05
CA TYR A 127 -5.21 19.17 25.85
C TYR A 127 -3.91 19.54 25.13
N SER A 128 -3.18 20.52 25.65
CA SER A 128 -1.97 21.09 25.00
C SER A 128 -0.79 20.13 24.86
N ASN A 129 -0.75 19.05 25.65
CA ASN A 129 0.25 17.99 25.59
C ASN A 129 -0.21 16.77 24.76
N VAL A 130 -1.34 16.89 24.05
CA VAL A 130 -1.83 15.87 23.13
C VAL A 130 -1.66 16.35 21.69
N SER A 131 -1.13 15.48 20.84
CA SER A 131 -1.02 15.74 19.40
C SER A 131 -1.74 14.64 18.61
N VAL A 132 -2.21 14.99 17.42
CA VAL A 132 -2.81 14.04 16.47
C VAL A 132 -1.97 14.02 15.20
N GLU A 133 -1.53 12.84 14.80
CA GLU A 133 -0.85 12.61 13.54
C GLU A 133 -1.77 11.80 12.61
N ILE A 134 -1.95 12.29 11.39
CA ILE A 134 -2.64 11.58 10.31
C ILE A 134 -1.58 10.84 9.50
N TYR A 135 -1.50 9.52 9.70
CA TYR A 135 -0.41 8.68 9.24
C TYR A 135 -0.19 8.71 7.72
N ASP A 136 -1.27 8.58 6.94
CA ASP A 136 -1.26 8.48 5.48
C ASP A 136 -0.88 9.80 4.80
N VAL A 137 -1.31 10.95 5.32
CA VAL A 137 -0.94 12.26 4.75
C VAL A 137 0.56 12.55 4.92
N ALA A 138 1.16 12.13 6.02
CA ALA A 138 2.60 12.30 6.27
C ALA A 138 3.47 11.33 5.45
N PHE A 139 2.91 10.19 5.06
CA PHE A 139 3.64 9.11 4.41
C PHE A 139 3.65 9.21 2.87
N TYR A 140 2.72 9.97 2.28
CA TYR A 140 2.54 10.09 0.81
C TYR A 140 2.62 11.53 0.27
N PRO A 141 3.72 12.29 0.48
CA PRO A 141 3.79 13.71 0.12
C PRO A 141 3.68 13.99 -1.40
N SER A 142 3.96 13.00 -2.25
CA SER A 142 4.00 13.13 -3.71
C SER A 142 2.84 12.43 -4.45
N GLN A 143 1.94 11.73 -3.75
CA GLN A 143 0.88 10.93 -4.40
C GLN A 143 -0.20 11.75 -5.10
N GLY A 144 -0.50 12.97 -4.64
CA GLY A 144 -1.56 13.79 -5.25
C GLY A 144 -1.36 14.07 -6.75
N MET A 145 -0.14 13.91 -7.26
CA MET A 145 0.18 13.98 -8.69
C MET A 145 -0.36 12.80 -9.51
N LEU A 146 -0.38 11.60 -8.93
CA LEU A 146 -0.70 10.34 -9.61
C LEU A 146 -2.20 9.98 -9.49
N GLU A 147 -2.97 10.73 -8.71
CA GLU A 147 -4.40 10.52 -8.48
C GLU A 147 -5.32 11.28 -9.45
N ASP A 148 -4.76 11.96 -10.46
CA ASP A 148 -5.52 12.72 -11.45
C ASP A 148 -6.29 11.79 -12.41
N ALA A 149 -7.58 12.08 -12.59
CA ALA A 149 -8.48 11.31 -13.44
C ALA A 149 -8.05 11.31 -14.92
N GLU A 150 -7.29 12.34 -15.35
CA GLU A 150 -6.74 12.39 -16.71
C GLU A 150 -5.75 11.25 -17.02
N PHE A 151 -5.15 10.61 -16.00
CA PHE A 151 -4.26 9.46 -16.19
C PHE A 151 -5.00 8.13 -16.38
N ILE A 152 -6.32 8.05 -16.15
CA ILE A 152 -7.05 6.77 -16.17
C ILE A 152 -6.94 6.09 -17.53
N ASP A 153 -7.24 6.79 -18.63
CA ASP A 153 -7.25 6.17 -19.97
C ASP A 153 -5.87 5.66 -20.40
N VAL A 154 -4.83 6.36 -19.98
CA VAL A 154 -3.43 6.00 -20.22
C VAL A 154 -3.05 4.77 -19.43
N LEU A 155 -3.32 4.76 -18.13
CA LEU A 155 -2.95 3.64 -17.30
C LEU A 155 -3.73 2.37 -17.68
N ARG A 156 -4.95 2.53 -18.21
CA ARG A 156 -5.70 1.41 -18.82
C ARG A 156 -5.04 0.87 -20.08
N LEU A 157 -4.47 1.73 -20.92
CA LEU A 157 -3.68 1.30 -22.06
C LEU A 157 -2.42 0.56 -21.61
N GLN A 158 -1.72 1.12 -20.62
CA GLN A 158 -0.56 0.50 -19.99
C GLN A 158 -0.88 -0.89 -19.42
N GLU A 159 -1.99 -0.99 -18.66
CA GLU A 159 -2.49 -2.26 -18.12
C GLU A 159 -2.76 -3.27 -19.23
N ARG A 160 -3.41 -2.85 -20.32
CA ARG A 160 -3.72 -3.73 -21.45
C ARG A 160 -2.46 -4.30 -22.10
N ILE A 161 -1.44 -3.47 -22.34
CA ILE A 161 -0.21 -3.96 -22.98
C ILE A 161 0.58 -4.87 -22.03
N ILE A 162 0.67 -4.55 -20.73
CA ILE A 162 1.36 -5.40 -19.75
C ILE A 162 0.66 -6.74 -19.62
N TRP A 163 -0.67 -6.75 -19.53
CA TRP A 163 -1.48 -7.94 -19.31
C TRP A 163 -1.19 -9.05 -20.33
N GLU A 164 -1.01 -8.70 -21.61
CA GLU A 164 -0.75 -9.67 -22.67
C GLU A 164 0.56 -10.45 -22.44
N HIS A 165 1.56 -9.82 -21.82
CA HIS A 165 2.83 -10.45 -21.46
C HIS A 165 2.77 -11.12 -20.09
N GLU A 166 2.06 -10.51 -19.15
CA GLU A 166 2.01 -10.93 -17.74
C GLU A 166 1.15 -12.18 -17.52
N LYS A 167 -0.01 -12.29 -18.19
CA LYS A 167 -1.02 -13.32 -17.92
C LYS A 167 -0.47 -14.74 -18.00
N THR A 168 0.43 -15.00 -18.94
CA THR A 168 1.03 -16.32 -19.14
C THR A 168 1.97 -16.71 -18.00
N GLY A 169 2.60 -15.72 -17.35
CA GLY A 169 3.52 -15.92 -16.23
C GLY A 169 2.81 -16.12 -14.89
N LEU A 170 1.58 -15.62 -14.71
CA LEU A 170 0.89 -15.63 -13.41
C LEU A 170 0.75 -17.03 -12.79
N MET A 171 0.46 -18.06 -13.59
CA MET A 171 0.43 -19.45 -13.11
C MET A 171 1.81 -19.94 -12.63
N ASN A 172 2.88 -19.54 -13.32
CA ASN A 172 4.26 -19.81 -12.87
C ASN A 172 4.61 -19.04 -11.59
N HIS A 173 3.90 -17.95 -11.31
CA HIS A 173 3.93 -17.26 -10.01
C HIS A 173 2.96 -17.86 -8.99
N GLY A 174 2.37 -19.02 -9.25
CA GLY A 174 1.56 -19.75 -8.28
C GLY A 174 0.12 -19.27 -8.17
N LEU A 175 -0.36 -18.46 -9.12
CA LEU A 175 -1.78 -18.18 -9.26
C LEU A 175 -2.50 -19.42 -9.79
N TYR A 176 -3.66 -19.75 -9.22
CA TYR A 176 -4.53 -20.82 -9.70
C TYR A 176 -6.02 -20.46 -9.52
N PRO A 177 -6.94 -21.12 -10.26
CA PRO A 177 -8.37 -20.85 -10.15
C PRO A 177 -8.93 -21.09 -8.75
N GLY A 178 -9.92 -20.28 -8.34
CA GLY A 178 -10.57 -20.41 -7.03
C GLY A 178 -9.78 -19.84 -5.84
N MET A 179 -8.68 -19.12 -6.07
CA MET A 179 -7.96 -18.41 -4.99
C MET A 179 -8.74 -17.20 -4.46
N LYS A 180 -8.47 -16.82 -3.20
CA LYS A 180 -8.78 -15.48 -2.67
C LYS A 180 -7.62 -14.56 -2.95
N ILE A 181 -7.87 -13.46 -3.66
CA ILE A 181 -6.83 -12.53 -4.11
C ILE A 181 -7.03 -11.16 -3.45
N ALA A 182 -5.94 -10.55 -3.00
CA ALA A 182 -5.90 -9.13 -2.66
C ALA A 182 -5.01 -8.39 -3.66
N ASP A 183 -5.52 -7.33 -4.26
CA ASP A 183 -4.76 -6.44 -5.16
C ASP A 183 -4.56 -5.09 -4.50
N ILE A 184 -3.32 -4.81 -4.08
CA ILE A 184 -2.98 -3.65 -3.25
C ILE A 184 -2.33 -2.56 -4.10
N ALA A 185 -2.82 -1.33 -3.93
CA ALA A 185 -2.63 -0.23 -4.87
C ALA A 185 -3.18 -0.57 -6.26
N CYS A 186 -4.44 -1.02 -6.29
CA CYS A 186 -5.10 -1.55 -7.49
C CYS A 186 -5.46 -0.50 -8.55
N GLY A 187 -5.27 0.79 -8.26
CA GLY A 187 -5.62 1.89 -9.15
C GLY A 187 -7.08 1.84 -9.58
N PHE A 188 -7.31 1.83 -10.90
CA PHE A 188 -8.63 1.79 -11.54
C PHE A 188 -9.20 0.36 -11.65
N GLY A 189 -8.51 -0.65 -11.10
CA GLY A 189 -9.05 -1.98 -10.87
C GLY A 189 -9.10 -2.92 -12.07
N ASP A 190 -8.65 -2.51 -13.26
CA ASP A 190 -8.76 -3.36 -14.46
C ASP A 190 -8.00 -4.69 -14.31
N PHE A 191 -6.90 -4.74 -13.55
CA PHE A 191 -6.19 -5.99 -13.26
C PHE A 191 -7.09 -7.03 -12.56
N ALA A 192 -7.83 -6.64 -11.52
CA ALA A 192 -8.76 -7.53 -10.84
C ALA A 192 -9.88 -8.02 -11.77
N ILE A 193 -10.36 -7.16 -12.68
CA ILE A 193 -11.34 -7.54 -13.70
C ILE A 193 -10.76 -8.57 -14.69
N LEU A 194 -9.51 -8.35 -15.14
CA LEU A 194 -8.80 -9.26 -16.05
C LEU A 194 -8.54 -10.61 -15.39
N LEU A 195 -8.08 -10.62 -14.13
CA LEU A 195 -7.94 -11.82 -13.31
C LEU A 195 -9.26 -12.59 -13.19
N GLN A 196 -10.36 -11.89 -12.92
CA GLN A 196 -11.68 -12.51 -12.77
C GLN A 196 -12.12 -13.23 -14.05
N LYS A 197 -11.90 -12.59 -15.21
CA LYS A 197 -12.28 -13.12 -16.52
C LYS A 197 -11.43 -14.33 -16.93
N GLU A 198 -10.13 -14.25 -16.72
CA GLU A 198 -9.17 -15.26 -17.21
C GLU A 198 -9.06 -16.45 -16.26
N PHE A 199 -8.94 -16.21 -14.96
CA PHE A 199 -8.56 -17.23 -13.98
C PHE A 199 -9.68 -17.64 -13.02
N LYS A 200 -10.78 -16.89 -12.96
CA LYS A 200 -11.94 -17.17 -12.09
C LYS A 200 -11.57 -17.47 -10.62
N PRO A 201 -10.84 -16.57 -9.93
CA PRO A 201 -10.68 -16.65 -8.47
C PRO A 201 -12.03 -16.67 -7.75
N GLU A 202 -12.02 -17.18 -6.51
CA GLU A 202 -13.21 -17.24 -5.67
C GLU A 202 -13.68 -15.82 -5.32
N HIS A 203 -12.73 -14.97 -4.94
CA HIS A 203 -12.98 -13.59 -4.50
C HIS A 203 -11.73 -12.72 -4.72
N ILE A 204 -11.93 -11.48 -5.19
CA ILE A 204 -10.87 -10.48 -5.31
C ILE A 204 -11.24 -9.22 -4.52
N VAL A 205 -10.31 -8.73 -3.71
CA VAL A 205 -10.39 -7.43 -3.04
C VAL A 205 -9.31 -6.50 -3.55
N GLY A 206 -9.69 -5.43 -4.24
CA GLY A 206 -8.80 -4.34 -4.61
C GLY A 206 -8.77 -3.25 -3.52
N VAL A 207 -7.59 -2.74 -3.18
CA VAL A 207 -7.42 -1.62 -2.25
C VAL A 207 -6.60 -0.52 -2.90
N ASP A 208 -7.09 0.72 -2.84
CA ASP A 208 -6.36 1.89 -3.34
C ASP A 208 -6.68 3.14 -2.51
N HIS A 209 -5.83 4.17 -2.61
CA HIS A 209 -6.02 5.45 -1.95
C HIS A 209 -6.68 6.50 -2.88
N SER A 210 -6.67 6.30 -4.20
CA SER A 210 -7.33 7.17 -5.14
C SER A 210 -8.85 6.96 -5.15
N ARG A 211 -9.59 7.87 -4.52
CA ARG A 211 -11.06 7.89 -4.58
C ARG A 211 -11.60 8.00 -6.02
N PRO A 212 -11.02 8.82 -6.92
CA PRO A 212 -11.40 8.81 -8.34
C PRO A 212 -11.24 7.43 -8.98
N SER A 213 -10.09 6.78 -8.82
CA SER A 213 -9.82 5.47 -9.42
C SER A 213 -10.75 4.39 -8.88
N LEU A 214 -11.03 4.38 -7.57
CA LEU A 214 -11.95 3.42 -6.97
C LEU A 214 -13.40 3.61 -7.45
N ARG A 215 -13.85 4.86 -7.64
CA ARG A 215 -15.19 5.11 -8.21
C ARG A 215 -15.28 4.52 -9.61
N TYR A 216 -14.28 4.76 -10.44
CA TYR A 216 -14.19 4.16 -11.77
C TYR A 216 -14.23 2.62 -11.70
N ALA A 217 -13.40 2.01 -10.84
CA ALA A 217 -13.29 0.57 -10.69
C ALA A 217 -14.63 -0.06 -10.26
N GLN A 218 -15.30 0.54 -9.28
CA GLN A 218 -16.61 0.11 -8.77
C GLN A 218 -17.71 0.22 -9.84
N ASP A 219 -17.75 1.31 -10.61
CA ASP A 219 -18.68 1.47 -11.72
C ASP A 219 -18.43 0.43 -12.81
N HIS A 220 -17.16 0.15 -13.11
CA HIS A 220 -16.77 -0.82 -14.12
C HIS A 220 -17.20 -2.24 -13.74
N VAL A 221 -16.91 -2.67 -12.51
CA VAL A 221 -17.30 -4.00 -11.98
C VAL A 221 -18.82 -4.17 -11.98
N ARG A 222 -19.57 -3.14 -11.55
CA ARG A 222 -21.05 -3.18 -11.54
C ARG A 222 -21.62 -3.33 -12.94
N ARG A 223 -21.08 -2.59 -13.91
CA ARG A 223 -21.50 -2.67 -15.32
C ARG A 223 -21.23 -4.06 -15.93
N LEU A 224 -20.18 -4.74 -15.48
CA LEU A 224 -19.83 -6.09 -15.94
C LEU A 224 -20.56 -7.20 -15.17
N GLY A 225 -21.34 -6.87 -14.13
CA GLY A 225 -22.04 -7.85 -13.31
C GLY A 225 -21.12 -8.79 -12.52
N LEU A 226 -19.92 -8.31 -12.15
CA LEU A 226 -18.94 -9.10 -11.40
C LEU A 226 -19.20 -8.96 -9.90
N GLU A 227 -19.79 -9.97 -9.28
CA GLU A 227 -20.15 -9.95 -7.85
C GLU A 227 -18.98 -10.32 -6.92
N ASN A 228 -17.99 -11.05 -7.42
CA ASN A 228 -16.85 -11.56 -6.64
C ASN A 228 -15.62 -10.63 -6.67
N VAL A 229 -15.80 -9.39 -7.14
CA VAL A 229 -14.74 -8.39 -7.18
C VAL A 229 -15.23 -7.16 -6.44
N GLU A 230 -14.53 -6.78 -5.38
CA GLU A 230 -14.84 -5.60 -4.59
C GLU A 230 -13.63 -4.66 -4.50
N TYR A 231 -13.92 -3.36 -4.38
CA TYR A 231 -12.89 -2.33 -4.23
C TYR A 231 -13.11 -1.53 -2.96
N GLN A 232 -12.05 -1.37 -2.18
CA GLN A 232 -12.07 -0.68 -0.89
C GLN A 232 -11.09 0.49 -0.89
N TYR A 233 -11.52 1.62 -0.33
CA TYR A 233 -10.61 2.73 -0.04
C TYR A 233 -9.71 2.35 1.14
N GLY A 234 -8.41 2.45 0.98
CA GLY A 234 -7.45 2.05 2.01
C GLY A 234 -6.03 2.51 1.76
N ASP A 235 -5.21 2.39 2.81
CA ASP A 235 -3.80 2.74 2.84
C ASP A 235 -2.97 1.44 2.75
N ALA A 236 -2.09 1.34 1.75
CA ALA A 236 -1.25 0.17 1.51
C ALA A 236 -0.27 -0.13 2.66
N ALA A 237 0.13 0.89 3.44
CA ALA A 237 0.98 0.73 4.63
C ALA A 237 0.17 0.40 5.91
N ALA A 238 -1.16 0.52 5.85
CA ALA A 238 -2.05 0.31 6.99
C ALA A 238 -3.38 -0.37 6.59
N LEU A 239 -3.31 -1.50 5.88
CA LEU A 239 -4.49 -2.17 5.35
C LEU A 239 -5.49 -2.57 6.45
N LEU A 240 -6.77 -2.29 6.19
CA LEU A 240 -7.89 -2.75 7.02
C LEU A 240 -8.39 -4.15 6.62
N LEU A 241 -7.48 -4.96 6.05
CA LEU A 241 -7.70 -6.35 5.68
C LEU A 241 -7.19 -7.29 6.79
N PRO A 242 -7.87 -8.40 7.06
CA PRO A 242 -7.46 -9.35 8.09
C PRO A 242 -6.15 -10.09 7.75
N ASP A 243 -5.43 -10.49 8.79
CA ASP A 243 -4.22 -11.31 8.68
C ASP A 243 -4.53 -12.65 7.98
N ASN A 244 -3.55 -13.22 7.29
CA ASN A 244 -3.58 -14.59 6.76
C ASN A 244 -4.89 -14.95 6.02
N SER A 245 -5.37 -14.07 5.16
CA SER A 245 -6.71 -14.17 4.57
C SER A 245 -6.71 -14.39 3.07
N PHE A 246 -5.61 -14.14 2.38
CA PHE A 246 -5.50 -14.25 0.92
C PHE A 246 -4.47 -15.29 0.50
N ASP A 247 -4.80 -16.06 -0.53
CA ASP A 247 -3.93 -17.08 -1.11
C ASP A 247 -2.88 -16.46 -2.04
N PHE A 248 -3.26 -15.36 -2.70
CA PHE A 248 -2.42 -14.58 -3.59
C PHE A 248 -2.58 -13.09 -3.29
N VAL A 249 -1.46 -12.38 -3.12
CA VAL A 249 -1.46 -10.93 -2.85
C VAL A 249 -0.65 -10.25 -3.93
N SER A 250 -1.26 -9.37 -4.73
CA SER A 250 -0.59 -8.58 -5.75
C SER A 250 -0.35 -7.14 -5.31
N CYS A 251 0.76 -6.55 -5.76
CA CYS A 251 1.00 -5.12 -5.73
C CYS A 251 1.83 -4.74 -6.96
N ARG A 252 1.18 -4.17 -7.98
CA ARG A 252 1.74 -4.04 -9.34
C ARG A 252 2.13 -2.60 -9.63
N LEU A 253 3.33 -2.41 -10.19
CA LEU A 253 3.90 -1.12 -10.61
C LEU A 253 3.70 0.01 -9.60
N SER A 254 3.84 -0.32 -8.31
CA SER A 254 3.45 0.57 -7.23
C SER A 254 4.59 0.84 -6.25
N LEU A 255 5.35 -0.17 -5.83
CA LEU A 255 6.42 -0.01 -4.83
C LEU A 255 7.41 1.13 -5.14
N GLN A 256 7.69 1.35 -6.43
CA GLN A 256 8.55 2.41 -6.94
C GLN A 256 8.13 3.85 -6.61
N VAL A 257 6.84 4.11 -6.33
CA VAL A 257 6.34 5.47 -6.04
C VAL A 257 6.21 5.76 -4.55
N PHE A 258 6.58 4.79 -3.70
CA PHE A 258 6.52 4.91 -2.26
C PHE A 258 7.90 5.13 -1.65
N PRO A 259 8.03 6.04 -0.67
CA PRO A 259 9.32 6.31 -0.02
C PRO A 259 9.79 5.18 0.91
N GLN A 260 8.85 4.34 1.40
CA GLN A 260 9.09 3.27 2.36
C GLN A 260 8.35 1.97 1.91
N PRO A 261 8.75 1.37 0.77
CA PRO A 261 8.09 0.19 0.22
C PRO A 261 8.13 -1.03 1.15
N GLU A 262 9.10 -1.09 2.08
CA GLU A 262 9.20 -2.12 3.10
C GLU A 262 7.97 -2.20 4.01
N ARG A 263 7.33 -1.06 4.32
CA ARG A 263 6.09 -1.06 5.12
C ARG A 263 4.92 -1.66 4.37
N ILE A 264 4.86 -1.45 3.06
CA ILE A 264 3.85 -2.05 2.20
C ILE A 264 4.11 -3.55 2.12
N MET A 265 5.36 -3.97 1.91
CA MET A 265 5.71 -5.40 1.91
C MET A 265 5.35 -6.12 3.22
N GLN A 266 5.53 -5.47 4.37
CA GLN A 266 5.07 -6.00 5.67
C GLN A 266 3.55 -6.22 5.69
N GLU A 267 2.79 -5.32 5.09
CA GLU A 267 1.34 -5.46 4.97
C GLU A 267 0.90 -6.55 4.01
N LEU A 268 1.53 -6.63 2.83
CA LEU A 268 1.31 -7.72 1.90
C LEU A 268 1.59 -9.07 2.58
N TYR A 269 2.69 -9.14 3.34
CA TYR A 269 3.06 -10.33 4.12
C TYR A 269 2.03 -10.66 5.20
N ARG A 270 1.55 -9.67 5.95
CA ARG A 270 0.56 -9.87 7.02
C ARG A 270 -0.74 -10.48 6.47
N ILE A 271 -1.28 -9.93 5.38
CA ILE A 271 -2.58 -10.38 4.82
C ILE A 271 -2.47 -11.69 4.03
N CYS A 272 -1.28 -12.02 3.52
CA CYS A 272 -1.01 -13.28 2.83
C CYS A 272 -1.10 -14.45 3.81
N LYS A 273 -1.77 -15.55 3.42
CA LYS A 273 -1.81 -16.80 4.19
C LYS A 273 -0.41 -17.44 4.27
N PRO A 274 -0.10 -18.19 5.35
CA PRO A 274 1.02 -19.12 5.32
C PRO A 274 0.88 -20.06 4.11
N GLY A 275 1.94 -20.21 3.33
CA GLY A 275 1.94 -20.95 2.06
C GLY A 275 1.37 -20.19 0.85
N GLY A 276 0.71 -19.05 1.07
CA GLY A 276 0.27 -18.14 0.01
C GLY A 276 1.45 -17.41 -0.64
N ARG A 277 1.19 -16.74 -1.77
CA ARG A 277 2.22 -16.03 -2.54
C ARG A 277 1.94 -14.55 -2.67
N ILE A 278 3.00 -13.76 -2.58
CA ILE A 278 3.00 -12.32 -2.85
C ILE A 278 3.63 -12.12 -4.20
N TYR A 279 2.98 -11.35 -5.06
CA TYR A 279 3.40 -11.05 -6.42
C TYR A 279 3.54 -9.54 -6.59
N ILE A 280 4.69 -9.08 -7.08
CA ILE A 280 4.92 -7.66 -7.34
C ILE A 280 5.51 -7.47 -8.74
N THR A 281 5.20 -6.33 -9.35
CA THR A 281 5.88 -5.88 -10.56
C THR A 281 6.53 -4.52 -10.30
N ASN A 282 7.74 -4.34 -10.82
CA ASN A 282 8.55 -3.16 -10.57
C ASN A 282 9.26 -2.72 -11.85
N GLU A 283 9.33 -1.41 -12.04
CA GLU A 283 10.00 -0.78 -13.18
C GLU A 283 11.52 -0.96 -13.16
N LEU A 284 12.11 -1.08 -14.36
CA LEU A 284 13.55 -0.88 -14.57
C LEU A 284 13.78 0.19 -15.64
N LEU A 285 13.30 1.41 -15.38
CA LEU A 285 13.31 2.48 -16.38
C LEU A 285 14.72 2.82 -16.89
N SER A 286 15.76 2.76 -16.07
CA SER A 286 17.15 3.00 -16.50
C SER A 286 17.65 2.06 -17.59
N CYS A 287 16.99 0.91 -17.77
CA CYS A 287 17.31 -0.07 -18.80
C CYS A 287 16.36 -0.02 -20.00
N ALA A 288 15.44 0.95 -20.07
CA ALA A 288 14.74 1.22 -21.31
C ALA A 288 15.73 1.69 -22.38
N TYR A 289 15.59 1.18 -23.60
CA TYR A 289 16.52 1.45 -24.70
C TYR A 289 15.77 1.56 -26.02
N GLY A 290 16.41 2.22 -27.00
CA GLY A 290 15.91 2.21 -28.37
C GLY A 290 16.97 2.54 -29.41
N TYR A 291 16.67 2.25 -30.67
CA TYR A 291 17.48 2.54 -31.86
C TYR A 291 16.56 3.20 -32.91
N PRO A 292 16.98 4.28 -33.61
CA PRO A 292 18.35 4.65 -33.98
C PRO A 292 19.14 5.56 -33.03
N GLU A 293 18.54 6.07 -31.96
CA GLU A 293 19.19 7.02 -31.04
C GLU A 293 19.47 6.45 -29.63
N PRO A 294 20.30 5.40 -29.49
CA PRO A 294 20.47 4.68 -28.23
C PRO A 294 21.07 5.51 -27.11
N ASP A 295 21.99 6.42 -27.42
CA ASP A 295 22.67 7.22 -26.40
C ASP A 295 21.75 8.30 -25.83
N LEU A 296 20.94 8.95 -26.68
CA LEU A 296 19.95 9.93 -26.26
C LEU A 296 18.88 9.28 -25.37
N ILE A 297 18.31 8.16 -25.82
CA ILE A 297 17.27 7.44 -25.08
C ILE A 297 17.80 6.99 -23.70
N ARG A 298 18.99 6.38 -23.67
CA ARG A 298 19.63 5.94 -22.41
C ARG A 298 19.89 7.11 -21.46
N ALA A 299 20.41 8.22 -21.96
CA ALA A 299 20.67 9.41 -21.15
C ALA A 299 19.37 9.98 -20.55
N THR A 300 18.28 9.99 -21.33
CA THR A 300 16.96 10.45 -20.88
C THR A 300 16.39 9.59 -19.76
N TYR A 301 16.42 8.26 -19.88
CA TYR A 301 15.91 7.40 -18.81
C TYR A 301 16.73 7.47 -17.52
N LYS A 302 18.06 7.61 -17.64
CA LYS A 302 18.91 7.88 -16.47
C LYS A 302 18.45 9.14 -15.73
N ARG A 303 18.22 10.22 -16.46
CA ARG A 303 17.78 11.52 -15.92
C ARG A 303 16.34 11.45 -15.37
N PHE A 304 15.46 10.68 -16.00
CA PHE A 304 14.11 10.43 -15.50
C PHE A 304 14.17 9.72 -14.14
N VAL A 305 14.99 8.68 -13.99
CA VAL A 305 15.16 8.03 -12.69
C VAL A 305 15.76 8.97 -11.64
N GLU A 306 16.74 9.81 -12.00
CA GLU A 306 17.30 10.83 -11.11
C GLU A 306 16.24 11.82 -10.62
N LEU A 307 15.32 12.24 -11.49
CA LEU A 307 14.17 13.07 -11.13
C LEU A 307 13.21 12.35 -10.18
N GLY A 308 12.94 11.06 -10.39
CA GLY A 308 12.16 10.26 -9.45
C GLY A 308 12.77 10.27 -8.05
N ARG A 309 14.09 10.04 -7.97
CA ARG A 309 14.81 10.01 -6.69
C ARG A 309 14.78 11.35 -5.96
N SER A 310 14.80 12.48 -6.67
CA SER A 310 14.75 13.80 -6.04
C SER A 310 13.42 14.11 -5.34
N ILE A 311 12.34 13.39 -5.69
CA ILE A 311 11.02 13.49 -5.05
C ILE A 311 10.63 12.25 -4.24
N GLY A 312 11.61 11.40 -3.91
CA GLY A 312 11.41 10.23 -3.05
C GLY A 312 10.82 8.99 -3.74
N MET A 313 10.90 8.90 -5.07
CA MET A 313 10.52 7.71 -5.84
C MET A 313 11.76 6.95 -6.32
N ASP A 314 11.64 5.63 -6.51
CA ASP A 314 12.69 4.80 -7.10
C ASP A 314 12.17 4.02 -8.30
N LEU A 315 12.23 4.64 -9.48
CA LEU A 315 11.72 4.07 -10.74
C LEU A 315 12.62 2.96 -11.34
N ASP A 316 13.60 2.49 -10.56
CA ASP A 316 14.50 1.35 -10.87
C ASP A 316 14.37 0.22 -9.83
N THR A 317 13.22 0.13 -9.15
CA THR A 317 12.98 -0.90 -8.12
C THR A 317 13.04 -2.32 -8.69
N GLY A 318 12.93 -2.50 -10.01
CA GLY A 318 12.96 -3.78 -10.73
C GLY A 318 14.13 -4.68 -10.35
N ILE A 319 15.36 -4.17 -10.38
CA ILE A 319 16.56 -4.93 -10.00
C ILE A 319 16.58 -5.33 -8.52
N LYS A 320 15.84 -4.62 -7.67
CA LYS A 320 15.74 -4.87 -6.22
C LYS A 320 14.66 -5.88 -5.87
N THR A 321 13.83 -6.32 -6.82
CA THR A 321 12.67 -7.21 -6.62
C THR A 321 13.01 -8.42 -5.74
N ARG A 322 14.10 -9.15 -6.06
CA ARG A 322 14.52 -10.32 -5.28
C ARG A 322 14.88 -9.96 -3.84
N GLN A 323 15.62 -8.87 -3.65
CA GLN A 323 16.06 -8.42 -2.33
C GLN A 323 14.85 -8.00 -1.49
N ILE A 324 13.96 -7.16 -2.04
CA ILE A 324 12.75 -6.69 -1.36
C ILE A 324 11.91 -7.86 -0.85
N MET A 325 11.76 -8.91 -1.66
CA MET A 325 11.03 -10.11 -1.26
C MET A 325 11.73 -10.91 -0.15
N ALA A 326 13.05 -11.06 -0.24
CA ALA A 326 13.84 -11.78 0.76
C ALA A 326 13.83 -11.05 2.10
N ASP A 327 14.01 -9.73 2.09
CA ASP A 327 13.99 -8.87 3.28
C ASP A 327 12.60 -8.86 3.94
N ALA A 328 11.54 -9.06 3.16
CA ALA A 328 10.17 -9.26 3.67
C ALA A 328 9.92 -10.67 4.27
N GLY A 329 10.92 -11.56 4.25
CA GLY A 329 10.83 -12.91 4.82
C GLY A 329 10.16 -13.95 3.91
N LEU A 330 10.08 -13.69 2.60
CA LEU A 330 9.53 -14.66 1.65
C LEU A 330 10.55 -15.72 1.24
N GLU A 331 10.06 -16.94 1.01
CA GLU A 331 10.83 -18.08 0.49
C GLU A 331 10.36 -18.43 -0.94
N ASP A 332 11.04 -19.39 -1.60
CA ASP A 332 10.70 -19.82 -2.98
C ASP A 332 10.51 -18.63 -3.95
N ILE A 333 11.45 -17.68 -3.90
CA ILE A 333 11.39 -16.44 -4.68
C ILE A 333 11.66 -16.75 -6.15
N ARG A 334 10.71 -16.39 -7.02
CA ARG A 334 10.77 -16.49 -8.48
C ARG A 334 10.77 -15.09 -9.06
N VAL A 335 11.61 -14.85 -10.06
CA VAL A 335 11.75 -13.55 -10.72
C VAL A 335 11.93 -13.79 -12.21
N ASN A 336 11.24 -13.00 -13.03
CA ASN A 336 11.36 -13.00 -14.49
C ASN A 336 11.20 -11.57 -15.02
N LEU A 337 11.71 -11.38 -16.23
CA LEU A 337 11.56 -10.15 -16.97
C LEU A 337 10.28 -10.21 -17.81
N ILE A 338 9.47 -9.17 -17.72
CA ILE A 338 8.45 -8.81 -18.68
C ILE A 338 9.07 -7.72 -19.55
N ASP A 339 9.52 -8.11 -20.75
CA ASP A 339 10.12 -7.17 -21.71
C ASP A 339 9.06 -6.73 -22.72
N ILE A 340 8.57 -5.50 -22.61
CA ILE A 340 7.65 -4.91 -23.56
C ILE A 340 8.48 -4.25 -24.65
N ASN A 341 8.30 -4.66 -25.90
CA ASN A 341 9.02 -4.09 -27.03
C ASN A 341 8.15 -3.95 -28.28
N ASN A 342 8.64 -3.20 -29.27
CA ASN A 342 7.92 -2.94 -30.51
C ASN A 342 7.83 -4.17 -31.45
N MET A 343 8.35 -5.33 -31.05
CA MET A 343 8.24 -6.60 -31.79
C MET A 343 7.20 -7.55 -31.20
N ASN A 344 6.82 -7.37 -29.93
CA ASN A 344 5.86 -8.22 -29.22
C ASN A 344 4.59 -7.47 -28.76
N THR A 345 4.52 -6.17 -29.02
CA THR A 345 3.41 -5.28 -28.64
C THR A 345 3.10 -4.37 -29.82
N ASP A 346 1.83 -3.95 -29.96
CA ASP A 346 1.46 -2.93 -30.94
C ASP A 346 2.27 -1.65 -30.69
N CYS A 347 3.01 -1.20 -31.70
CA CYS A 347 3.96 -0.11 -31.55
C CYS A 347 3.27 1.25 -31.33
N PHE A 348 2.05 1.45 -31.82
CA PHE A 348 1.32 2.69 -31.59
C PHE A 348 0.77 2.76 -30.16
N ASP A 349 0.24 1.65 -29.65
CA ASP A 349 -0.15 1.55 -28.24
C ASP A 349 1.06 1.74 -27.31
N PHE A 350 2.19 1.13 -27.62
CA PHE A 350 3.42 1.32 -26.82
C PHE A 350 3.91 2.78 -26.89
N ALA A 351 3.96 3.40 -28.07
CA ALA A 351 4.36 4.80 -28.22
C ALA A 351 3.44 5.75 -27.46
N ARG A 352 2.13 5.47 -27.40
CA ARG A 352 1.17 6.25 -26.59
C ARG A 352 1.43 6.14 -25.10
N VAL A 353 1.86 4.99 -24.59
CA VAL A 353 2.28 4.88 -23.18
C VAL A 353 3.50 5.75 -22.91
N VAL A 354 4.50 5.74 -23.80
CA VAL A 354 5.69 6.61 -23.69
C VAL A 354 5.33 8.10 -23.79
N GLU A 355 4.38 8.47 -24.66
CA GLU A 355 3.87 9.84 -24.77
C GLU A 355 3.38 10.35 -23.41
N CYS A 356 2.68 9.52 -22.65
CA CYS A 356 2.15 9.93 -21.37
C CYS A 356 3.22 10.10 -20.29
N TRP A 357 4.35 9.40 -20.41
CA TRP A 357 5.51 9.66 -19.55
C TRP A 357 6.08 11.08 -19.72
N ILE A 358 5.82 11.74 -20.86
CA ILE A 358 6.16 13.17 -21.02
C ILE A 358 5.36 14.02 -20.05
N SER A 359 4.05 13.76 -19.92
CA SER A 359 3.19 14.48 -18.94
C SER A 359 3.56 14.14 -17.50
N VAL A 360 3.88 12.87 -17.20
CA VAL A 360 4.34 12.45 -15.87
C VAL A 360 5.64 13.16 -15.49
N THR A 361 6.64 13.16 -16.37
CA THR A 361 7.92 13.85 -16.11
C THR A 361 7.75 15.36 -15.97
N ALA A 362 6.80 15.98 -16.67
CA ALA A 362 6.46 17.39 -16.49
C ALA A 362 5.95 17.67 -15.07
N ASN A 363 5.03 16.84 -14.58
CA ASN A 363 4.51 16.94 -13.23
C ASN A 363 5.61 16.73 -12.18
N MET A 364 6.43 15.70 -12.36
CA MET A 364 7.57 15.41 -11.46
C MET A 364 8.56 16.56 -11.42
N ALA A 365 8.90 17.14 -12.57
CA ALA A 365 9.80 18.30 -12.65
C ALA A 365 9.23 19.50 -11.88
N ARG A 366 7.92 19.77 -12.00
CA ARG A 366 7.25 20.82 -11.21
C ARG A 366 7.32 20.56 -9.72
N THR A 367 7.03 19.34 -9.28
CA THR A 367 7.10 18.95 -7.85
C THR A 367 8.52 19.03 -7.30
N ALA A 368 9.52 18.68 -8.11
CA ALA A 368 10.93 18.78 -7.74
C ALA A 368 11.46 20.23 -7.74
N GLY A 369 10.69 21.21 -8.25
CA GLY A 369 11.19 22.56 -8.50
C GLY A 369 12.32 22.60 -9.55
N ALA A 370 12.35 21.61 -10.46
CA ALA A 370 13.35 21.53 -11.51
C ALA A 370 13.14 22.63 -12.56
N PRO A 371 14.22 23.15 -13.17
CA PRO A 371 14.09 24.25 -14.11
C PRO A 371 13.48 23.77 -15.45
N PRO A 372 12.83 24.65 -16.23
CA PRO A 372 12.08 24.25 -17.43
C PRO A 372 12.90 23.47 -18.47
N GLU A 373 14.19 23.78 -18.62
CA GLU A 373 15.11 23.06 -19.50
C GLU A 373 15.21 21.57 -19.18
N TYR A 374 15.08 21.20 -17.91
CA TYR A 374 15.16 19.82 -17.46
C TYR A 374 14.01 18.98 -18.04
N HIS A 375 12.79 19.54 -18.07
CA HIS A 375 11.64 18.89 -18.69
C HIS A 375 11.78 18.82 -20.22
N ALA A 376 12.28 19.88 -20.87
CA ALA A 376 12.48 19.90 -22.32
C ALA A 376 13.46 18.81 -22.79
N GLU A 377 14.55 18.59 -22.05
CA GLU A 377 15.51 17.52 -22.31
C GLU A 377 14.88 16.12 -22.17
N LEU A 378 14.12 15.88 -21.11
CA LEU A 378 13.39 14.62 -20.93
C LEU A 378 12.37 14.37 -22.04
N SER A 379 11.60 15.40 -22.39
CA SER A 379 10.62 15.34 -23.49
C SER A 379 11.28 14.98 -24.82
N THR A 380 12.46 15.55 -25.09
CA THR A 380 13.22 15.28 -26.32
C THR A 380 13.58 13.81 -26.45
N GLY A 381 14.17 13.20 -25.43
CA GLY A 381 14.54 11.78 -25.53
C GLY A 381 13.37 10.80 -25.39
N LEU A 382 12.29 11.16 -24.69
CA LEU A 382 11.06 10.36 -24.70
C LEU A 382 10.42 10.36 -26.09
N ARG A 383 10.44 11.49 -26.81
CA ARG A 383 10.02 11.54 -28.22
C ARG A 383 10.96 10.74 -29.13
N ALA A 384 12.27 10.74 -28.87
CA ALA A 384 13.20 9.86 -29.58
C ALA A 384 12.89 8.38 -29.34
N HIS A 385 12.48 8.01 -28.12
CA HIS A 385 12.01 6.65 -27.82
C HIS A 385 10.72 6.32 -28.57
N MET A 386 9.73 7.21 -28.61
CA MET A 386 8.52 7.04 -29.44
C MET A 386 8.86 6.87 -30.93
N ALA A 387 9.81 7.64 -31.43
CA ALA A 387 10.29 7.51 -32.81
C ALA A 387 10.94 6.14 -33.04
N ALA A 388 11.79 5.67 -32.12
CA ALA A 388 12.39 4.33 -32.18
C ALA A 388 11.33 3.21 -32.17
N ILE A 389 10.29 3.33 -31.34
CA ILE A 389 9.18 2.36 -31.26
C ILE A 389 8.45 2.22 -32.60
N THR A 390 8.17 3.34 -33.26
CA THR A 390 7.38 3.40 -34.50
C THR A 390 8.22 3.31 -35.78
N HIS A 391 9.55 3.29 -35.66
CA HIS A 391 10.46 3.26 -36.80
C HIS A 391 10.42 1.88 -37.50
N PRO A 392 10.34 1.81 -38.84
CA PRO A 392 10.23 0.54 -39.59
C PRO A 392 11.38 -0.46 -39.36
N HIS A 393 12.55 0.05 -38.98
CA HIS A 393 13.74 -0.73 -38.64
C HIS A 393 14.24 -0.45 -37.21
N GLY A 394 13.40 0.16 -36.38
CA GLY A 394 13.73 0.49 -35.00
C GLY A 394 13.57 -0.71 -34.09
N LEU A 395 14.28 -0.67 -32.96
CA LEU A 395 14.06 -1.56 -31.84
C LEU A 395 13.94 -0.69 -30.59
N ALA A 396 12.95 -0.95 -29.76
CA ALA A 396 12.71 -0.22 -28.54
C ALA A 396 12.09 -1.12 -27.48
N SER A 397 12.47 -0.93 -26.22
CA SER A 397 12.08 -1.81 -25.11
C SER A 397 11.85 -1.03 -23.82
N TRP A 398 10.91 -1.56 -23.04
CA TRP A 398 10.55 -1.17 -21.72
C TRP A 398 10.53 -2.40 -20.79
N PRO A 399 11.58 -2.60 -19.98
CA PRO A 399 11.71 -3.76 -19.11
C PRO A 399 11.01 -3.56 -17.76
N ILE A 400 10.19 -4.55 -17.36
CA ILE A 400 9.54 -4.66 -16.07
C ILE A 400 9.95 -5.97 -15.40
N TYR A 401 10.26 -5.95 -14.11
CA TYR A 401 10.50 -7.17 -13.35
C TYR A 401 9.21 -7.64 -12.69
N ALA A 402 8.83 -8.88 -12.95
CA ALA A 402 7.82 -9.60 -12.19
C ALA A 402 8.52 -10.52 -11.19
N GLY A 403 8.04 -10.49 -9.94
CA GLY A 403 8.53 -11.37 -8.90
C GLY A 403 7.40 -11.94 -8.08
N SER A 404 7.64 -13.13 -7.53
CA SER A 404 6.76 -13.71 -6.51
C SER A 404 7.56 -14.42 -5.43
N GLY A 405 7.12 -14.33 -4.18
CA GLY A 405 7.65 -15.13 -3.07
C GLY A 405 6.53 -15.78 -2.26
N ARG A 406 6.81 -16.95 -1.70
CA ARG A 406 5.89 -17.68 -0.82
C ARG A 406 6.10 -17.26 0.63
N LYS A 407 5.01 -17.03 1.35
CA LYS A 407 5.06 -16.86 2.81
C LYS A 407 5.31 -18.22 3.47
N PRO A 408 6.30 -18.36 4.37
CA PRO A 408 6.58 -19.64 5.03
C PRO A 408 5.35 -20.25 5.73
N MET A 409 5.25 -21.59 5.70
CA MET A 409 4.15 -22.34 6.34
C MET A 409 4.17 -22.26 7.87
N ARG A 410 5.35 -22.04 8.45
CA ARG A 410 5.56 -21.86 9.89
C ARG A 410 6.16 -20.48 10.08
N VAL A 411 5.46 -19.61 10.80
CA VAL A 411 6.06 -18.39 11.34
C VAL A 411 7.01 -18.86 12.43
N MET A 412 8.32 -18.82 12.19
CA MET A 412 9.33 -19.19 13.19
C MET A 412 9.36 -18.19 14.34
#